data_AF-A0A3M1FVE6-F1
#
_entry.id   AF-A0A3M1FVE6-F1
#
_cell.length_a   1.000
_cell.length_b   1.000
_cell.length_c   1.000
_cell.angle_alpha   90.00
_cell.angle_beta   90.00
_cell.angle_gamma   90.00
#
_symmetry.space_group_name_H-M   'P 1'
#
loop_
_entity.id
_entity.type
_entity.pdbx_description
1 polymer ?
#
loop_
_entity_poly.entity_id
_entity_poly.type
_entity_poly.pdbx_seq_one_letter_code
_entity_poly.pdbx_strand_id
1 'polypeptide(L)'
;LQVDLLPPETMITQYKAQSTSVERGFRFLKDPLFFADSLFLKNPGRIMALTMIMVLALLVYALAERKLRTRLQESGKSLPNQVRKETQTPTMRWIFQIFEGIDLLLIWQGDQLVHRQVTNLKPVHLDVLHLLGPPVENCYLLAS
;
A
#
# COMPACT_ATOMS: atom_id res chain seq x y z
N LEU A 1 3.33 39.52 -7.83
CA LEU A 1 3.40 38.23 -7.10
C LEU A 1 4.58 38.32 -6.15
N GLN A 2 4.28 38.59 -4.88
CA GLN A 2 5.26 38.77 -3.83
C GLN A 2 5.86 37.38 -3.54
N VAL A 3 7.13 37.19 -3.91
CA VAL A 3 7.87 35.96 -3.62
C VAL A 3 8.26 36.07 -2.15
N ASP A 4 7.42 35.57 -1.26
CA ASP A 4 7.77 35.42 0.15
C ASP A 4 9.02 34.52 0.22
N LEU A 5 10.16 35.12 0.60
CA LEU A 5 11.40 34.40 0.79
C LEU A 5 11.26 33.52 2.03
N LEU A 6 10.87 32.27 1.81
CA LEU A 6 10.94 31.21 2.81
C LEU A 6 12.36 31.17 3.41
N PRO A 7 12.50 31.04 4.75
CA PRO A 7 13.80 30.89 5.39
C PRO A 7 14.66 29.82 4.70
N PRO A 8 15.98 30.04 4.51
CA PRO A 8 16.85 29.12 3.77
C PRO A 8 16.75 27.65 4.23
N GLU A 9 16.59 27.44 5.54
CA GLU A 9 16.42 26.11 6.13
C GLU A 9 15.11 25.42 5.70
N THR A 10 14.01 26.18 5.63
CA THR A 10 12.72 25.65 5.15
C THR A 10 12.76 25.34 3.66
N MET A 11 13.47 26.16 2.86
CA MET A 11 13.67 25.93 1.43
C MET A 11 14.45 24.62 1.18
N ILE A 12 15.57 24.41 1.90
CA ILE A 12 16.38 23.20 1.79
C ILE A 12 15.59 21.95 2.22
N THR A 13 14.79 22.07 3.29
CA THR A 13 13.98 20.97 3.80
C THR A 13 12.91 20.56 2.79
N GLN A 14 12.19 21.53 2.22
CA GLN A 14 11.18 21.27 1.19
C GLN A 14 11.80 20.68 -0.09
N TYR A 15 12.94 21.21 -0.53
CA TYR A 15 13.66 20.71 -1.71
C TYR A 15 14.14 19.26 -1.53
N LYS A 16 14.72 18.92 -0.37
CA LYS A 16 15.16 17.55 -0.07
C LYS A 16 13.99 16.55 0.07
N ALA A 17 12.86 17.01 0.61
CA ALA A 17 11.65 16.19 0.68
C ALA A 17 11.12 15.83 -0.71
N GLN A 18 11.25 16.74 -1.69
CA GLN A 18 10.82 16.51 -3.07
C GLN A 18 11.63 15.39 -3.76
N SER A 19 12.96 15.42 -3.70
CA SER A 19 13.82 14.35 -4.28
C SER A 19 13.51 12.97 -3.69
N THR A 20 13.32 12.89 -2.36
CA THR A 20 13.05 11.63 -1.66
C THR A 20 11.74 10.97 -2.10
N SER A 21 10.71 11.77 -2.42
CA SER A 21 9.40 11.28 -2.84
C SER A 21 9.39 10.82 -4.30
N VAL A 22 10.06 11.57 -5.19
CA VAL A 22 10.05 11.34 -6.65
C VAL A 22 10.89 10.12 -7.02
N GLU A 23 12.09 9.99 -6.46
CA GLU A 23 13.00 8.88 -6.78
C GLU A 23 12.46 7.52 -6.33
N ARG A 24 11.77 7.47 -5.18
CA ARG A 24 11.10 6.24 -4.73
C ARG A 24 9.94 5.85 -5.65
N GLY A 25 9.16 6.82 -6.12
CA GLY A 25 8.08 6.59 -7.09
C GLY A 25 8.61 5.96 -8.38
N PHE A 26 9.68 6.52 -8.96
CA PHE A 26 10.29 5.95 -10.18
C PHE A 26 10.91 4.56 -9.98
N ARG A 27 11.48 4.27 -8.80
CA ARG A 27 11.97 2.93 -8.48
C ARG A 27 10.84 1.91 -8.41
N PHE A 28 9.71 2.29 -7.83
CA PHE A 28 8.52 1.45 -7.79
C PHE A 28 7.94 1.20 -9.18
N LEU A 29 7.91 2.21 -10.06
CA LEU A 29 7.48 2.05 -11.45
C LEU A 29 8.34 1.07 -12.25
N LYS A 30 9.58 0.80 -11.80
CA LYS A 30 10.53 -0.12 -12.42
C LYS A 30 10.64 -1.44 -11.67
N ASP A 31 9.82 -1.67 -10.65
CA ASP A 31 9.94 -2.85 -9.80
C ASP A 31 9.44 -4.11 -10.53
N PRO A 32 10.21 -5.22 -10.53
CA PRO A 32 9.84 -6.46 -11.22
C PRO A 32 8.52 -7.07 -10.74
N LEU A 33 8.04 -6.72 -9.54
CA LEU A 33 6.71 -7.12 -9.06
C LEU A 33 5.55 -6.55 -9.88
N PHE A 34 5.77 -5.51 -10.70
CA PHE A 34 4.75 -4.99 -11.62
C PHE A 34 4.58 -5.82 -12.88
N PHE A 35 5.35 -6.91 -13.03
CA PHE A 35 5.20 -7.85 -14.13
C PHE A 35 5.25 -7.17 -15.51
N ALA A 36 5.86 -5.98 -15.60
CA ALA A 36 5.90 -5.17 -16.81
C ALA A 36 6.57 -5.93 -17.97
N ASP A 37 7.54 -6.80 -17.66
CA ASP A 37 8.19 -7.68 -18.63
C ASP A 37 7.28 -8.80 -19.14
N SER A 38 6.32 -9.28 -18.34
CA SER A 38 5.34 -10.31 -18.76
C SER A 38 4.15 -9.72 -19.52
N LEU A 39 3.85 -8.44 -19.30
CA LEU A 39 2.92 -7.69 -20.12
C LEU A 39 3.67 -7.31 -21.38
N PHE A 40 3.73 -8.19 -22.39
CA PHE A 40 4.41 -7.92 -23.67
C PHE A 40 3.88 -6.64 -24.36
N LEU A 41 4.39 -5.48 -23.96
CA LEU A 41 3.93 -4.16 -24.35
C LEU A 41 4.75 -3.68 -25.55
N LYS A 42 4.44 -4.24 -26.72
CA LYS A 42 5.09 -3.84 -27.98
C LYS A 42 4.53 -2.53 -28.57
N ASN A 43 3.35 -2.10 -28.11
CA ASN A 43 2.65 -0.92 -28.64
C ASN A 43 2.78 0.28 -27.67
N PRO A 44 3.21 1.47 -28.13
CA PRO A 44 3.38 2.65 -27.28
C PRO A 44 2.10 3.05 -26.53
N GLY A 45 0.91 2.87 -27.12
CA GLY A 45 -0.36 3.19 -26.46
C GLY A 45 -0.61 2.31 -25.22
N ARG A 46 -0.21 1.04 -25.27
CA ARG A 46 -0.35 0.13 -24.12
C ARG A 46 0.65 0.47 -23.01
N ILE A 47 1.86 0.91 -23.37
CA ILE A 47 2.87 1.39 -22.40
C ILE A 47 2.34 2.61 -21.65
N MET A 48 1.77 3.58 -22.37
CA MET A 48 1.17 4.76 -21.76
C MET A 48 0.02 4.40 -20.81
N ALA A 49 -0.89 3.53 -21.24
CA ALA A 49 -2.00 3.07 -20.40
C ALA A 49 -1.50 2.38 -19.13
N LEU A 50 -0.52 1.46 -19.24
CA LEU A 50 0.06 0.81 -18.08
C LEU A 50 0.73 1.83 -17.15
N THR A 51 1.49 2.76 -17.69
CA THR A 51 2.18 3.80 -16.91
C THR A 51 1.18 4.64 -16.11
N MET A 52 0.05 5.01 -16.71
CA MET A 52 -1.01 5.76 -16.01
C MET A 52 -1.62 4.94 -14.86
N ILE A 53 -1.90 3.66 -15.08
CA ILE A 53 -2.42 2.77 -14.03
C ILE A 53 -1.40 2.63 -12.89
N MET A 54 -0.12 2.48 -13.21
CA MET A 54 0.94 2.34 -12.20
C MET A 54 1.13 3.63 -11.38
N VAL A 55 1.01 4.81 -12.00
CA VAL A 55 1.03 6.10 -11.28
C VAL A 55 -0.19 6.24 -10.37
N LEU A 56 -1.38 5.82 -10.83
CA LEU A 56 -2.58 5.82 -10.00
C LEU A 56 -2.43 4.85 -8.82
N ALA A 57 -1.90 3.65 -9.05
CA ALA A 57 -1.60 2.70 -7.99
C ALA A 57 -0.62 3.30 -6.97
N LEU A 58 0.45 3.96 -7.42
CA LEU A 58 1.39 4.66 -6.55
C LEU A 58 0.72 5.71 -5.65
N LEU A 59 -0.21 6.48 -6.20
CA LEU A 59 -0.98 7.45 -5.42
C LEU A 59 -1.79 6.76 -4.33
N VAL A 60 -2.48 5.67 -4.66
CA VAL A 60 -3.24 4.87 -3.69
C VAL A 60 -2.32 4.31 -2.60
N TYR A 61 -1.16 3.78 -2.95
CA TYR A 61 -0.16 3.30 -2.00
C TYR A 61 0.32 4.40 -1.07
N ALA A 62 0.63 5.59 -1.59
CA ALA A 62 1.09 6.72 -0.80
C ALA A 62 0.02 7.21 0.20
N LEU A 63 -1.25 7.25 -0.23
CA LEU A 63 -2.37 7.62 0.63
C LEU A 63 -2.61 6.57 1.72
N ALA A 64 -2.59 5.28 1.37
CA ALA A 64 -2.74 4.18 2.33
C ALA A 64 -1.58 4.16 3.34
N GLU A 65 -0.35 4.34 2.87
CA GLU A 65 0.85 4.43 3.72
C GLU A 65 0.74 5.60 4.70
N ARG A 66 0.35 6.78 4.22
CA ARG A 66 0.13 7.95 5.07
C ARG A 66 -0.92 7.66 6.13
N LYS A 67 -2.08 7.13 5.73
CA LYS A 67 -3.17 6.79 6.65
C LYS A 67 -2.71 5.80 7.72
N LEU A 68 -2.06 4.71 7.34
CA LEU A 68 -1.59 3.70 8.28
C LEU A 68 -0.56 4.27 9.26
N ARG A 69 0.42 5.04 8.78
CA ARG A 69 1.45 5.66 9.63
C ARG A 69 0.85 6.66 10.63
N THR A 70 -0.10 7.49 10.20
CA THR A 70 -0.80 8.41 11.10
C THR A 70 -1.51 7.63 12.21
N ARG A 71 -2.19 6.54 11.87
CA ARG A 71 -2.90 5.70 12.85
C ARG A 71 -1.96 4.96 13.81
N LEU A 72 -0.81 4.50 13.32
CA LEU A 72 0.22 3.90 14.16
C LEU A 72 0.78 4.91 15.18
N GLN A 73 1.04 6.14 14.74
CA GLN A 73 1.49 7.23 15.62
C GLN A 73 0.44 7.60 16.67
N GLU A 74 -0.83 7.74 16.27
CA GLU A 74 -1.95 8.04 17.18
C GLU A 74 -2.16 6.94 18.24
N SER A 75 -2.03 5.68 17.84
CA SER A 75 -2.26 4.53 18.74
C SER A 75 -1.02 4.09 19.52
N GLY A 76 0.16 4.64 19.23
CA GLY A 76 1.43 4.22 19.81
C GLY A 76 1.84 2.78 19.45
N LYS A 77 1.17 2.16 18.48
CA LYS A 77 1.44 0.79 18.02
C LYS A 77 2.56 0.76 16.98
N SER A 78 3.23 -0.37 16.87
CA SER A 78 4.22 -0.66 15.83
C SER A 78 3.84 -1.91 15.06
N LEU A 79 4.41 -2.05 13.87
CA LEU A 79 4.32 -3.26 13.06
C LEU A 79 5.72 -3.77 12.73
N PRO A 80 5.92 -5.09 12.57
CA PRO A 80 7.20 -5.64 12.17
C PRO A 80 7.53 -5.18 10.75
N ASN A 81 8.79 -4.82 10.49
CA ASN A 81 9.32 -4.54 9.16
C ASN A 81 9.84 -5.81 8.46
N GLN A 82 10.42 -5.67 7.26
CA GLN A 82 11.01 -6.78 6.48
C GLN A 82 12.07 -7.61 7.25
N VAL A 83 12.73 -7.00 8.23
CA VAL A 83 13.75 -7.63 9.09
C VAL A 83 13.17 -7.99 10.46
N ARG A 84 11.83 -8.02 10.59
CA ARG A 84 11.07 -8.32 11.82
C ARG A 84 11.33 -7.34 12.98
N LYS A 85 11.84 -6.15 12.70
CA LYS A 85 11.96 -5.08 13.71
C LYS A 85 10.70 -4.24 13.73
N GLU A 86 10.23 -3.91 14.92
CA GLU A 86 9.10 -3.03 15.14
C GLU A 86 9.35 -1.63 14.55
N THR A 87 8.40 -1.14 13.76
CA THR A 87 8.43 0.20 13.17
C THR A 87 7.05 0.84 13.14
N GLN A 88 7.01 2.17 13.34
CA GLN A 88 5.82 2.98 13.15
C GLN A 88 5.72 3.55 11.72
N THR A 89 6.74 3.31 10.89
CA THR A 89 6.82 3.81 9.51
C THR A 89 6.90 2.68 8.48
N PRO A 90 6.04 1.64 8.54
CA PRO A 90 6.05 0.59 7.54
C PRO A 90 5.71 1.16 6.15
N THR A 91 6.16 0.49 5.10
CA THR A 91 5.78 0.83 3.71
C THR A 91 4.55 0.05 3.31
N MET A 92 3.66 0.63 2.50
CA MET A 92 2.45 -0.09 2.10
C MET A 92 2.77 -1.34 1.27
N ARG A 93 3.87 -1.33 0.50
CA ARG A 93 4.41 -2.51 -0.18
C ARG A 93 4.67 -3.67 0.79
N TRP A 94 5.35 -3.41 1.90
CA TRP A 94 5.63 -4.45 2.89
C TRP A 94 4.35 -4.96 3.54
N ILE A 95 3.39 -4.08 3.81
CA ILE A 95 2.08 -4.49 4.31
C ILE A 95 1.38 -5.42 3.33
N PHE A 96 1.39 -5.15 2.02
CA PHE A 96 0.83 -6.08 1.03
C PHE A 96 1.54 -7.44 1.03
N GLN A 97 2.86 -7.47 1.21
CA GLN A 97 3.61 -8.73 1.32
C GLN A 97 3.24 -9.54 2.57
N ILE A 98 2.94 -8.88 3.69
CA ILE A 98 2.42 -9.56 4.88
C ILE A 98 1.07 -10.24 4.57
N PHE A 99 0.25 -9.62 3.72
CA PHE A 99 -1.07 -10.12 3.35
C PHE A 99 -1.04 -11.18 2.25
N GLU A 100 0.12 -11.48 1.66
CA GLU A 100 0.26 -12.58 0.71
C GLU A 100 -0.05 -13.92 1.39
N GLY A 101 -0.81 -14.77 0.70
CA GLY A 101 -1.25 -16.07 1.20
C GLY A 101 -2.49 -16.04 2.10
N ILE A 102 -3.22 -14.92 2.16
CA ILE A 102 -4.59 -14.92 2.67
C ILE A 102 -5.50 -15.53 1.61
N ASP A 103 -6.17 -16.63 1.94
CA ASP A 103 -7.02 -17.37 0.99
C ASP A 103 -8.50 -17.23 1.34
N LEU A 104 -9.35 -17.20 0.31
CA LEU A 104 -10.80 -17.18 0.46
C LEU A 104 -11.36 -18.58 0.20
N LEU A 105 -11.85 -19.23 1.27
CA LEU A 105 -12.55 -20.50 1.18
C LEU A 105 -14.00 -20.27 0.77
N LEU A 106 -14.42 -20.93 -0.30
CA LEU A 106 -15.79 -20.95 -0.81
C LEU A 106 -16.30 -22.40 -0.75
N ILE A 107 -17.38 -22.62 0.01
CA ILE A 107 -18.02 -23.93 0.12
C ILE A 107 -19.33 -23.90 -0.67
N TRP A 108 -19.38 -24.75 -1.69
CA TRP A 108 -20.53 -24.90 -2.57
C TRP A 108 -21.28 -26.19 -2.24
N GLN A 109 -22.61 -26.13 -2.24
CA GLN A 109 -23.48 -27.30 -2.17
C GLN A 109 -24.40 -27.26 -3.38
N GLY A 110 -24.07 -28.06 -4.40
CA GLY A 110 -24.63 -27.90 -5.74
C GLY A 110 -24.26 -26.54 -6.32
N ASP A 111 -25.23 -25.83 -6.89
CA ASP A 111 -25.05 -24.49 -7.46
C ASP A 111 -25.18 -23.34 -6.43
N GLN A 112 -25.38 -23.67 -5.14
CA GLN A 112 -25.50 -22.66 -4.09
C GLN A 112 -24.20 -22.51 -3.30
N LEU A 113 -23.72 -21.27 -3.18
CA LEU A 113 -22.64 -20.93 -2.26
C LEU A 113 -23.20 -20.89 -0.83
N VAL A 114 -22.81 -21.85 0.00
CA VAL A 114 -23.35 -22.01 1.35
C VAL A 114 -22.48 -21.30 2.38
N HIS A 115 -21.16 -21.24 2.16
CA HIS A 115 -20.25 -20.60 3.11
C HIS A 115 -19.10 -19.90 2.40
N ARG A 116 -18.70 -18.75 2.94
CA ARG A 116 -17.55 -17.97 2.48
C ARG A 116 -16.75 -17.55 3.71
N GLN A 117 -15.46 -17.89 3.72
CA GLN A 117 -14.59 -17.59 4.86
C GLN A 117 -13.19 -17.21 4.40
N VAL A 118 -12.63 -16.17 5.03
CA VAL A 118 -11.22 -15.84 4.86
C VAL A 118 -10.36 -16.71 5.79
N THR A 119 -9.28 -17.26 5.26
CA THR A 119 -8.37 -18.17 5.95
C THR A 119 -6.96 -17.60 6.01
N ASN A 120 -6.11 -18.16 6.88
CA ASN A 120 -4.72 -17.72 7.09
C ASN A 120 -4.56 -16.25 7.58
N LEU A 121 -5.58 -15.71 8.26
CA LEU A 121 -5.46 -14.43 8.96
C LEU A 121 -4.63 -14.61 10.23
N LYS A 122 -3.51 -13.90 10.30
CA LYS A 122 -2.62 -13.85 11.48
C LYS A 122 -2.94 -12.61 12.32
N PRO A 123 -2.52 -12.56 13.61
CA PRO A 123 -2.75 -11.41 14.47
C PRO A 123 -2.28 -10.07 13.86
N VAL A 124 -1.12 -10.09 13.19
CA VAL A 124 -0.58 -8.90 12.51
C VAL A 124 -1.48 -8.41 11.36
N HIS A 125 -2.25 -9.30 10.71
CA HIS A 125 -3.20 -8.90 9.68
C HIS A 125 -4.38 -8.15 10.32
N LEU A 126 -4.89 -8.67 11.43
CA LEU A 126 -5.99 -8.05 12.17
C LEU A 126 -5.60 -6.65 12.69
N ASP A 127 -4.39 -6.51 13.24
CA ASP A 127 -3.90 -5.20 13.68
C ASP A 127 -3.88 -4.17 12.54
N VAL A 128 -3.38 -4.55 11.36
CA VAL A 128 -3.38 -3.68 10.17
C VAL A 128 -4.81 -3.35 9.73
N LEU A 129 -5.70 -4.33 9.70
CA LEU A 129 -7.10 -4.14 9.28
C LEU A 129 -7.82 -3.16 10.21
N HIS A 130 -7.66 -3.32 11.52
CA HIS A 130 -8.21 -2.40 12.53
C HIS A 130 -7.66 -0.97 12.41
N LEU A 131 -6.37 -0.81 12.12
CA LEU A 131 -5.76 0.50 11.91
C LEU A 131 -6.30 1.19 10.65
N LEU A 132 -6.55 0.44 9.58
CA LEU A 132 -7.12 0.96 8.33
C LEU A 132 -8.62 1.25 8.43
N GLY A 133 -9.32 0.55 9.32
CA GLY A 133 -10.69 0.82 9.75
C GLY A 133 -11.77 -0.04 9.08
N PRO A 134 -13.05 0.18 9.46
CA PRO A 134 -14.16 -0.73 9.13
C PRO A 134 -14.37 -1.03 7.64
N PRO A 135 -14.21 -0.07 6.70
CA PRO A 135 -14.37 -0.37 5.28
C PRO A 135 -13.41 -1.46 4.78
N VAL A 136 -12.20 -1.53 5.35
CA VAL A 136 -11.21 -2.53 4.95
C VAL A 136 -11.49 -3.87 5.63
N GLU A 137 -11.89 -3.87 6.90
CA GLU A 137 -12.32 -5.10 7.61
C GLU A 137 -13.48 -5.81 6.90
N ASN A 138 -14.45 -5.04 6.39
CA ASN A 138 -15.57 -5.56 5.61
C ASN A 138 -15.11 -6.35 4.38
N CYS A 139 -14.02 -5.93 3.73
CA CYS A 139 -13.46 -6.64 2.58
C CYS A 139 -12.96 -8.05 2.95
N TYR A 140 -12.58 -8.26 4.21
CA TYR A 140 -12.10 -9.53 4.75
C TYR A 140 -13.17 -10.29 5.53
N LEU A 141 -14.45 -9.90 5.43
CA LEU A 141 -15.58 -10.55 6.10
C LEU A 141 -15.43 -10.60 7.63
N LEU A 142 -14.73 -9.62 8.19
CA LEU A 142 -14.48 -9.53 9.64
C LEU A 142 -15.52 -8.71 10.38
N ALA A 143 -16.41 -8.02 9.67
CA ALA A 143 -17.46 -7.26 10.31
C ALA A 143 -18.59 -8.17 10.79
N SER A 144 -18.67 -8.24 12.12
CA SER A 144 -19.85 -8.56 12.92
C SER A 144 -20.78 -7.35 13.04
#